data_AF-A0A0Q9WL78-F1
#
_entry.id   AF-A0A0Q9WL78-F1
#
_cell.length_a   1.000
_cell.length_b   1.000
_cell.length_c   1.000
_cell.angle_alpha   90.00
_cell.angle_beta   90.00
_cell.angle_gamma   90.00
#
_symmetry.space_group_name_H-M   'P 1'
#
loop_
_entity.id
_entity.type
_entity.pdbx_description
1 polymer ?
#
loop_
_entity_poly.entity_id
_entity_poly.type
_entity_poly.pdbx_seq_one_letter_code
_entity_poly.pdbx_strand_id
1 'polypeptide(L)'
;MTNYYLQPWLLTVCALITSDLVATQDFLIFAATTGSPPMSTRPTARPAGDFVLVNNEPVVGTMTPFVSAAPAATQQFLDCFGRCPTTPEYNPICASNRQMYLNEQKFNCALFCGADIRIVRRGSCQGLFPMQRG
;
A
#
# COMPACT_ATOMS: atom_id res chain seq x y z
N MET A 1 -61.30 -1.73 51.50
CA MET A 1 -59.97 -1.77 50.85
C MET A 1 -59.44 -3.19 50.95
N THR A 2 -59.67 -4.01 49.92
CA THR A 2 -59.21 -5.40 49.85
C THR A 2 -58.06 -5.45 48.85
N ASN A 3 -56.86 -5.80 49.30
CA ASN A 3 -55.66 -5.80 48.46
C ASN A 3 -55.03 -7.20 48.40
N TYR A 4 -54.82 -7.64 47.16
CA TYR A 4 -53.87 -8.61 46.62
C TYR A 4 -53.54 -9.90 47.40
N TYR A 5 -53.88 -11.02 46.75
CA TYR A 5 -53.31 -12.36 46.96
C TYR A 5 -52.86 -12.93 45.60
N LEU A 6 -52.06 -14.01 45.64
CA LEU A 6 -51.34 -14.67 44.52
C LEU A 6 -50.09 -13.87 44.07
N GLN A 7 -48.83 -14.26 44.35
CA GLN A 7 -48.25 -15.60 44.69
C GLN A 7 -48.41 -16.62 43.53
N PRO A 8 -47.64 -17.72 43.45
CA PRO A 8 -46.42 -18.11 44.18
C PRO A 8 -45.13 -17.95 43.32
N TRP A 9 -43.92 -18.48 43.59
CA TRP A 9 -43.51 -19.68 44.34
C TRP A 9 -42.26 -19.47 45.25
N LEU A 10 -41.35 -20.45 45.23
CA LEU A 10 -40.27 -20.78 46.17
C LEU A 10 -38.93 -20.12 45.75
N LEU A 11 -38.09 -19.62 46.66
CA LEU A 11 -37.35 -20.34 47.72
C LEU A 11 -36.39 -21.44 47.20
N THR A 12 -35.14 -21.06 46.93
CA THR A 12 -33.96 -21.84 47.37
C THR A 12 -32.80 -20.89 47.64
N VAL A 13 -32.19 -21.04 48.82
CA VAL A 13 -31.15 -20.15 49.38
C VAL A 13 -29.84 -20.94 49.50
N CYS A 14 -28.71 -20.23 49.50
CA CYS A 14 -27.34 -20.73 49.74
C CYS A 14 -26.71 -21.64 48.67
N ALA A 15 -25.64 -21.15 48.02
CA ALA A 15 -24.29 -21.44 48.49
C ALA A 15 -23.27 -20.42 47.94
N LEU A 16 -22.35 -19.97 48.78
CA LEU A 16 -21.21 -19.13 48.40
C LEU A 16 -20.06 -20.04 47.98
N ILE A 17 -19.43 -19.84 46.80
CA ILE A 17 -17.97 -19.96 46.60
C ILE A 17 -17.52 -19.55 45.18
N THR A 18 -16.73 -18.47 45.16
CA THR A 18 -15.51 -18.23 44.35
C THR A 18 -15.44 -18.44 42.83
N SER A 19 -14.88 -17.39 42.21
CA SER A 19 -14.01 -17.37 41.02
C SER A 19 -14.66 -17.13 39.66
N ASP A 20 -14.02 -16.22 38.93
CA ASP A 20 -14.41 -15.66 37.65
C ASP A 20 -14.52 -16.72 36.54
N LEU A 21 -15.54 -16.59 35.70
CA LEU A 21 -15.50 -17.16 34.36
C LEU A 21 -15.92 -16.10 33.33
N VAL A 22 -14.91 -15.64 32.59
CA VAL A 22 -14.99 -14.66 31.51
C VAL A 22 -15.99 -15.09 30.44
N ALA A 23 -16.73 -14.12 29.90
CA ALA A 23 -17.64 -14.32 28.78
C ALA A 23 -16.90 -14.88 27.56
N THR A 24 -17.23 -16.12 27.17
CA THR A 24 -16.79 -16.72 25.92
C THR A 24 -17.60 -16.14 24.76
N GLN A 25 -17.02 -15.20 24.01
CA GLN A 25 -17.48 -14.90 22.65
C GLN A 25 -16.95 -15.97 21.70
N ASP A 26 -17.82 -16.48 20.82
CA ASP A 26 -17.45 -17.42 19.77
C ASP A 26 -16.42 -16.83 18.80
N PHE A 27 -15.17 -17.27 18.94
CA PHE A 27 -14.13 -17.10 17.92
C PHE A 27 -13.75 -18.48 17.40
N LEU A 28 -14.37 -18.90 16.29
CA LEU A 28 -14.09 -20.21 15.70
C LEU A 28 -12.68 -20.25 15.13
N ILE A 29 -11.83 -21.04 15.79
CA ILE A 29 -10.41 -21.22 15.51
C ILE A 29 -10.26 -22.24 14.38
N PHE A 30 -9.58 -21.88 13.29
CA PHE A 30 -8.96 -22.87 12.41
C PHE A 30 -7.52 -23.11 12.90
N ALA A 31 -7.24 -24.35 13.30
CA ALA A 31 -6.02 -24.71 14.02
C ALA A 31 -4.76 -24.62 13.15
N ALA A 32 -3.67 -24.14 13.74
CA ALA A 32 -2.35 -24.22 13.14
C ALA A 32 -1.75 -25.62 13.39
N THR A 33 -1.49 -26.37 12.31
CA THR A 33 -0.70 -27.62 12.40
C THR A 33 0.79 -27.27 12.40
N THR A 34 1.49 -27.66 13.46
CA THR A 34 2.94 -27.47 13.59
C THR A 34 3.71 -28.45 12.71
N GLY A 35 4.58 -27.92 11.84
CA GLY A 35 5.45 -28.73 10.99
C GLY A 35 6.56 -27.90 10.33
N SER A 36 7.72 -27.81 11.00
CA SER A 36 8.98 -27.38 10.37
C SER A 36 9.59 -28.59 9.64
N PRO A 37 9.95 -28.50 8.35
CA PRO A 37 11.31 -28.06 7.98
C PRO A 37 11.41 -27.45 6.56
N PRO A 38 12.62 -27.23 5.97
CA PRO A 38 13.87 -26.76 6.55
C PRO A 38 14.24 -25.35 6.04
N MET A 39 15.33 -24.79 6.57
CA MET A 39 16.00 -23.63 6.00
C MET A 39 16.53 -23.95 4.59
N SER A 40 15.94 -23.38 3.53
CA SER A 40 16.47 -23.48 2.17
C SER A 40 16.26 -22.20 1.35
N THR A 41 17.37 -21.65 0.87
CA THR A 41 17.57 -20.56 -0.09
C THR A 41 16.38 -19.66 -0.44
N ARG A 42 16.45 -18.41 0.05
CA ARG A 42 15.83 -17.20 -0.51
C ARG A 42 15.70 -17.28 -2.04
N PRO A 43 14.48 -17.39 -2.60
CA PRO A 43 14.23 -16.94 -3.95
C PRO A 43 14.50 -15.43 -3.95
N THR A 44 15.36 -14.96 -4.84
CA THR A 44 15.54 -13.54 -5.11
C THR A 44 14.16 -12.90 -5.26
N ALA A 45 13.86 -11.86 -4.48
CA ALA A 45 12.56 -11.20 -4.53
C ALA A 45 12.36 -10.61 -5.93
N ARG A 46 11.69 -11.37 -6.80
CA ARG A 46 11.16 -10.85 -8.07
C ARG A 46 10.27 -9.66 -7.70
N PRO A 47 10.38 -8.53 -8.41
CA PRO A 47 9.43 -7.46 -8.20
C PRO A 47 8.03 -8.05 -8.39
N ALA A 48 7.14 -7.82 -7.42
CA ALA A 48 5.74 -8.18 -7.52
C ALA A 48 5.12 -7.29 -8.60
N GLY A 49 5.29 -7.69 -9.86
CA GLY A 49 4.60 -7.10 -10.99
C GLY A 49 3.11 -7.25 -10.77
N ASP A 50 2.37 -6.16 -10.95
CA ASP A 50 0.94 -6.10 -10.70
C ASP A 50 0.22 -7.00 -11.70
N PHE A 51 -0.33 -8.14 -11.27
CA PHE A 51 -0.92 -9.11 -12.19
C PHE A 51 -2.30 -8.60 -12.63
N VAL A 52 -2.43 -8.26 -13.92
CA VAL A 52 -3.67 -7.76 -14.51
C VAL A 52 -4.35 -8.91 -15.27
N LEU A 53 -5.59 -9.23 -14.86
CA LEU A 53 -6.41 -10.17 -15.62
C LEU A 53 -6.93 -9.48 -16.90
N VAL A 54 -6.51 -9.97 -18.06
CA VAL A 54 -6.96 -9.54 -19.39
C VAL A 54 -7.48 -10.78 -20.11
N ASN A 55 -8.74 -10.75 -20.57
CA ASN A 55 -9.38 -11.89 -21.26
C ASN A 55 -9.27 -13.22 -20.48
N ASN A 56 -9.39 -13.17 -19.15
CA ASN A 56 -9.20 -14.27 -18.21
C ASN A 56 -7.78 -14.88 -18.11
N GLU A 57 -6.77 -14.35 -18.80
CA GLU A 57 -5.37 -14.70 -18.52
C GLU A 57 -4.71 -13.73 -17.50
N PRO A 58 -3.87 -14.25 -16.58
CA PRO A 58 -3.06 -13.42 -15.68
C PRO A 58 -1.82 -12.88 -16.40
N VAL A 59 -1.91 -11.65 -16.90
CA VAL A 59 -0.78 -10.95 -17.52
C VAL A 59 0.03 -10.23 -16.44
N VAL A 60 1.36 -10.33 -16.47
CA VAL A 60 2.22 -9.50 -15.60
C VAL A 60 2.17 -8.06 -16.07
N GLY A 61 1.47 -7.20 -15.34
CA GLY A 61 1.49 -5.75 -15.52
C GLY A 61 2.85 -5.19 -15.12
N THR A 62 3.78 -5.17 -16.07
CA THR A 62 5.14 -4.59 -15.90
C THR A 62 5.13 -3.06 -15.86
N MET A 63 3.97 -2.43 -16.07
CA MET A 63 3.79 -0.98 -15.97
C MET A 63 3.53 -0.54 -14.53
N THR A 64 4.50 -0.75 -13.62
CA THR A 64 4.54 0.13 -12.44
C THR A 64 4.86 1.54 -12.95
N PRO A 65 3.98 2.54 -12.78
CA PRO A 65 4.20 3.87 -13.36
C PRO A 65 5.48 4.52 -12.83
N PHE A 66 5.84 4.19 -11.59
CA PHE A 66 7.06 4.60 -10.95
C PHE A 66 8.12 3.51 -10.98
N VAL A 67 9.37 3.92 -11.18
CA VAL A 67 10.54 3.09 -10.85
C VAL A 67 10.72 3.07 -9.33
N SER A 68 11.09 1.91 -8.79
CA SER A 68 11.45 1.76 -7.38
C SER A 68 12.75 2.50 -7.10
N ALA A 69 12.72 3.45 -6.15
CA ALA A 69 13.85 4.24 -5.65
C ALA A 69 14.86 4.67 -6.74
N ALA A 70 14.61 5.82 -7.38
CA ALA A 70 15.55 6.37 -8.35
C ALA A 70 16.96 6.48 -7.75
N PRO A 71 18.01 6.08 -8.49
CA PRO A 71 19.39 6.18 -8.01
C PRO A 71 19.75 7.63 -7.70
N ALA A 72 20.70 7.83 -6.78
CA ALA A 72 21.20 9.16 -6.47
C ALA A 72 21.76 9.85 -7.72
N ALA A 73 21.45 11.14 -7.89
CA ALA A 73 21.91 11.91 -9.05
C ALA A 73 23.45 11.97 -9.09
N THR A 74 24.02 11.68 -10.26
CA THR A 74 25.47 11.80 -10.48
C THR A 74 25.87 13.26 -10.65
N GLN A 75 27.13 13.61 -10.35
CA GLN A 75 27.63 14.98 -10.57
C GLN A 75 27.51 15.39 -12.05
N GLN A 76 27.82 14.48 -12.99
CA GLN A 76 27.65 14.71 -14.43
C GLN A 76 26.20 15.07 -14.81
N PHE A 77 25.21 14.41 -14.20
CA PHE A 77 23.80 14.76 -14.39
C PHE A 77 23.48 16.14 -13.82
N LEU A 78 23.97 16.46 -12.62
CA LEU A 78 23.75 17.77 -11.98
C LEU A 78 24.39 18.92 -12.78
N ASP A 79 25.61 18.74 -13.28
CA ASP A 79 26.32 19.72 -14.12
C ASP A 79 25.60 19.98 -15.44
N CYS A 80 25.06 18.92 -16.06
CA CYS A 80 24.23 19.06 -17.26
C CYS A 80 22.90 19.73 -16.94
N PHE A 81 22.18 19.26 -15.91
CA PHE A 81 20.85 19.74 -15.56
C PHE A 81 20.85 21.19 -15.04
N GLY A 82 21.95 21.62 -14.39
CA GLY A 82 22.18 23.00 -13.98
C GLY A 82 22.33 23.98 -15.15
N ARG A 83 22.70 23.51 -16.35
CA ARG A 83 22.78 24.31 -17.58
C ARG A 83 21.47 24.36 -18.36
N CYS A 84 20.44 23.62 -17.94
CA CYS A 84 19.15 23.60 -18.62
C CYS A 84 18.46 24.99 -18.57
N PRO A 85 18.13 25.60 -19.73
CA PRO A 85 17.37 26.84 -19.75
C PRO A 85 16.03 26.65 -19.04
N THR A 86 15.64 27.64 -18.24
CA THR A 86 14.39 27.60 -17.47
C THR A 86 13.47 28.69 -18.02
N THR A 87 12.34 28.28 -18.60
CA THR A 87 11.29 29.23 -19.03
C THR A 87 10.33 29.52 -17.87
N PRO A 88 9.67 30.69 -17.85
CA PRO A 88 8.72 31.06 -16.79
C PRO A 88 7.39 30.27 -16.86
N GLU A 89 7.16 29.54 -17.96
CA GLU A 89 5.95 28.75 -18.21
C GLU A 89 5.80 27.62 -17.17
N TYR A 90 4.72 27.65 -16.37
CA TYR A 90 4.47 26.63 -15.34
C TYR A 90 3.43 25.61 -15.80
N ASN A 91 3.92 24.50 -16.35
CA ASN A 91 3.12 23.34 -16.77
C ASN A 91 3.72 22.08 -16.14
N PRO A 92 3.42 21.79 -14.86
CA PRO A 92 4.12 20.75 -14.11
C PRO A 92 3.91 19.36 -14.70
N ILE A 93 4.92 18.51 -14.58
CA ILE A 93 4.93 17.13 -15.06
C ILE A 93 5.46 16.23 -13.94
N CYS A 94 4.71 15.18 -13.60
CA CYS A 94 5.21 14.12 -12.75
C CYS A 94 5.83 13.01 -13.60
N ALA A 95 7.09 12.67 -13.29
CA ALA A 95 7.85 11.62 -13.94
C ALA A 95 7.87 10.30 -13.13
N SER A 96 8.31 9.21 -13.76
CA SER A 96 8.43 7.87 -13.16
C SER A 96 9.39 7.79 -11.97
N ASN A 97 10.34 8.72 -11.85
CA ASN A 97 11.21 8.85 -10.68
C ASN A 97 10.52 9.55 -9.49
N ARG A 98 9.21 9.86 -9.58
CA ARG A 98 8.41 10.63 -8.60
C ARG A 98 8.87 12.08 -8.42
N GLN A 99 9.73 12.60 -9.30
CA GLN A 99 10.09 14.01 -9.31
C GLN A 99 9.09 14.81 -10.17
N MET A 100 8.81 16.03 -9.73
CA MET A 100 8.01 16.99 -10.48
C MET A 100 8.94 17.94 -11.23
N TYR A 101 8.78 18.00 -12.55
CA TYR A 101 9.42 18.98 -13.41
C TYR A 101 8.44 20.14 -13.62
N LEU A 102 8.91 21.38 -13.52
CA LEU A 102 8.06 22.59 -13.57
C LEU A 102 7.40 22.80 -14.95
N ASN A 103 8.04 22.32 -16.02
CA ASN A 103 7.68 22.53 -17.42
C ASN A 103 8.23 21.38 -18.29
N GLU A 104 7.61 21.13 -19.45
CA GLU A 104 8.05 20.08 -20.39
C GLU A 104 9.48 20.30 -20.91
N GLN A 105 9.89 21.56 -21.11
CA GLN A 105 11.27 21.93 -21.42
C GLN A 105 12.28 21.39 -20.39
N LYS A 106 11.94 21.48 -19.09
CA LYS A 106 12.80 21.02 -17.99
C LYS A 106 12.84 19.49 -17.91
N PHE A 107 11.72 18.81 -18.18
CA PHE A 107 11.66 17.35 -18.30
C PHE A 107 12.51 16.84 -19.47
N ASN A 108 12.35 17.42 -20.67
CA ASN A 108 13.12 17.04 -21.86
C ASN A 108 14.62 17.28 -21.68
N CYS A 109 15.01 18.34 -20.96
CA CYS A 109 16.43 18.57 -20.64
C CYS A 109 16.98 17.51 -19.67
N ALA A 110 16.18 16.99 -18.73
CA ALA A 110 16.60 15.86 -17.90
C ALA A 110 16.83 14.58 -18.72
N LEU A 111 15.96 14.29 -19.71
CA LEU A 111 16.17 13.18 -20.67
C LEU A 111 17.50 13.35 -21.42
N PHE A 112 17.76 14.56 -21.95
CA PHE A 112 19.02 14.87 -22.64
C PHE A 112 20.25 14.70 -21.75
N CYS A 113 20.14 15.02 -20.45
CA CYS A 113 21.19 14.77 -19.46
C CYS A 113 21.32 13.29 -19.02
N GLY A 114 20.59 12.37 -19.64
CA GLY A 114 20.69 10.92 -19.39
C GLY A 114 19.75 10.37 -18.32
N ALA A 115 18.70 11.08 -17.93
CA ALA A 115 17.68 10.52 -17.05
C ALA A 115 16.78 9.53 -17.80
N ASP A 116 16.77 8.26 -17.37
CA ASP A 116 15.79 7.26 -17.82
C ASP A 116 14.47 7.46 -17.05
N ILE A 117 13.62 8.36 -17.59
CA ILE A 117 12.34 8.73 -16.98
C ILE A 117 11.23 8.84 -18.04
N ARG A 118 10.00 8.54 -17.63
CA ARG A 118 8.78 8.70 -18.44
C ARG A 118 7.77 9.59 -17.74
N ILE A 119 6.93 10.27 -18.52
CA ILE A 119 5.79 11.03 -17.99
C ILE A 119 4.77 10.04 -17.41
N VAL A 120 4.41 10.23 -16.14
CA VAL A 120 3.34 9.47 -15.47
C VAL A 120 2.03 10.28 -15.45
N ARG A 121 2.12 11.59 -15.22
CA ARG A 121 0.99 12.51 -15.16
C ARG A 121 1.44 13.90 -15.62
N ARG A 122 0.63 14.56 -16.45
CA ARG A 122 0.70 16.03 -16.62
C ARG A 122 -0.01 16.65 -15.41
N GLY A 123 0.71 17.44 -14.62
CA GLY A 123 0.33 17.88 -13.28
C GLY A 123 1.34 17.49 -12.20
N SER A 124 1.01 17.77 -10.95
CA SER A 124 1.84 17.42 -9.79
C SER A 124 1.93 15.91 -9.53
N CYS A 125 3.01 15.47 -8.87
CA CYS A 125 3.12 14.12 -8.33
C CYS A 125 2.22 13.85 -7.11
N GLN A 126 1.64 14.88 -6.52
CA GLN A 126 0.73 14.75 -5.37
C GLN A 126 -0.52 13.94 -5.73
N GLY A 127 -1.01 13.13 -4.78
CA GLY A 127 -2.20 12.29 -4.97
C GLY A 127 -2.05 11.21 -6.06
N LEU A 128 -0.83 10.83 -6.43
CA LEU A 128 -0.57 9.62 -7.22
C LEU A 128 -0.50 8.41 -6.29
N PHE A 129 -1.68 7.97 -5.85
CA PHE A 129 -1.84 6.64 -5.26
C PHE A 129 -1.53 5.58 -6.32
N PRO A 130 -0.93 4.43 -5.96
CA PRO A 130 -1.01 3.26 -6.83
C PRO A 130 -2.50 2.97 -7.07
N MET A 131 -2.86 2.70 -8.33
CA MET A 131 -4.25 2.38 -8.71
C MET A 131 -4.61 0.99 -8.19
N GLN A 132 -4.81 0.86 -6.87
CA GLN A 132 -5.32 -0.37 -6.28
C GLN A 132 -6.77 -0.51 -6.71
N ARG A 133 -6.97 -1.39 -7.68
CA ARG A 133 -8.27 -1.76 -8.21
C ARG A 133 -9.07 -2.42 -7.09
N GLY A 134 -10.15 -1.75 -6.66
CA GLY A 134 -11.17 -2.32 -5.78
C GLY A 134 -12.08 -3.30 -6.50
#